data_AF-A0AA36H451-F1
#
_entry.id   AF-A0AA36H451-F1
#
_cell.length_a   1.000
_cell.length_b   1.000
_cell.length_c   1.000
_cell.angle_alpha   90.00
_cell.angle_beta   90.00
_cell.angle_gamma   90.00
#
_symmetry.space_group_name_H-M   'P 1'
#
loop_
_entity.id
_entity.type
_entity.pdbx_description
1 polymer ?
#
loop_
_entity_poly.entity_id
_entity_poly.type
_entity_poly.pdbx_seq_one_letter_code
_entity_poly.pdbx_strand_id
1 'polypeptide(L)'
;MEFLGVACECHVDVCSSKGLLSGAIAFLTKEQRLIDCRHQQVLISETLLKCRVLNGAEFIVVVEKDAAFQKMIDDGFFECFPGSILVTGRGYPDLCTRKMMRWLVDQLSVPLYGLFDSDPHGQDCYVKQIQWLGFKPSEVHNLPVASNQYIKLSNRDFVKIRKLRRRAQALGEQNVVVELDILCSLRSKLELEALSSIAPQFIVRMYLLPRLKDVLESHRTIKLSTEPEEET
;
A
#
# COMPACT_ATOMS: atom_id res chain seq x y z
N MET A 1 17.61 -16.23 20.61
CA MET A 1 16.54 -17.16 20.18
C MET A 1 16.25 -16.88 18.73
N GLU A 2 16.88 -17.64 17.85
CA GLU A 2 16.57 -17.69 16.43
C GLU A 2 15.13 -18.19 16.27
N PHE A 3 14.26 -17.39 15.66
CA PHE A 3 12.92 -17.83 15.27
C PHE A 3 12.85 -18.00 13.76
N LEU A 4 12.54 -19.25 13.39
CA LEU A 4 12.45 -19.82 12.06
C LEU A 4 11.91 -18.85 11.00
N GLY A 5 12.68 -18.76 9.93
CA GLY A 5 12.21 -18.24 8.66
C GLY A 5 11.02 -19.06 8.14
N VAL A 6 9.91 -18.37 7.91
CA VAL A 6 8.97 -18.78 6.88
C VAL A 6 9.51 -18.19 5.58
N ALA A 7 10.41 -18.92 4.93
CA ALA A 7 10.71 -18.68 3.53
C ALA A 7 9.43 -19.01 2.75
N CYS A 8 8.74 -17.98 2.23
CA CYS A 8 7.86 -18.22 1.11
C CYS A 8 8.73 -18.79 -0.02
N GLU A 9 8.52 -20.05 -0.38
CA GLU A 9 8.99 -20.64 -1.63
C GLU A 9 8.28 -19.92 -2.79
N CYS A 10 8.74 -18.71 -3.09
CA CYS A 10 8.51 -18.05 -4.35
C CYS A 10 9.82 -18.22 -5.12
N HIS A 11 9.73 -18.78 -6.33
CA HIS A 11 10.85 -18.88 -7.27
C HIS A 11 11.81 -17.71 -7.10
N VAL A 12 13.08 -18.02 -6.80
CA VAL A 12 14.17 -17.03 -6.77
C VAL A 12 14.43 -16.63 -8.21
N ASP A 13 13.53 -15.82 -8.75
CA ASP A 13 13.74 -15.13 -10.00
C ASP A 13 14.76 -14.05 -9.68
N VAL A 14 15.93 -14.15 -10.30
CA VAL A 14 16.98 -13.12 -10.28
C VAL A 14 16.39 -11.90 -10.99
N CYS A 15 15.59 -11.12 -10.26
CA CYS A 15 14.79 -10.05 -10.83
C CYS A 15 15.52 -8.71 -10.67
N SER A 16 15.81 -8.09 -11.80
CA SER A 16 16.02 -6.64 -11.88
C SER A 16 14.97 -5.92 -11.04
N SER A 17 15.35 -4.90 -10.28
CA SER A 17 14.40 -4.16 -9.46
C SER A 17 13.29 -3.59 -10.36
N LYS A 18 12.03 -3.87 -10.03
CA LYS A 18 10.86 -3.42 -10.82
C LYS A 18 10.04 -2.36 -10.10
N GLY A 19 10.19 -2.25 -8.78
CA GLY A 19 9.37 -1.36 -7.98
C GLY A 19 9.62 0.11 -8.27
N LEU A 20 8.56 0.91 -8.17
CA LEU A 20 8.60 2.36 -8.36
C LEU A 20 8.17 3.07 -7.08
N LEU A 21 8.71 4.27 -6.90
CA LEU A 21 8.40 5.18 -5.81
C LEU A 21 8.17 6.59 -6.37
N SER A 22 7.16 7.29 -5.86
CA SER A 22 6.85 8.68 -6.21
C SER A 22 6.20 9.39 -5.01
N GLY A 23 6.41 10.69 -4.84
CA GLY A 23 5.72 11.49 -3.82
C GLY A 23 6.66 12.31 -2.94
N ALA A 24 6.19 12.64 -1.73
CA ALA A 24 6.79 13.57 -0.79
C ALA A 24 8.07 13.05 -0.12
N ILE A 25 9.08 12.69 -0.92
CA ILE A 25 10.38 12.25 -0.47
C ILE A 25 11.48 12.68 -1.45
N ALA A 26 12.64 12.96 -0.90
CA ALA A 26 13.83 13.35 -1.61
C ALA A 26 15.04 12.71 -0.93
N PHE A 27 15.94 12.19 -1.75
CA PHE A 27 17.15 11.51 -1.33
C PHE A 27 18.37 12.35 -1.67
N LEU A 28 19.34 12.38 -0.76
CA LEU A 28 20.68 12.91 -1.00
C LEU A 28 21.65 11.75 -1.15
N THR A 29 22.27 11.64 -2.32
CA THR A 29 23.32 10.65 -2.56
C THR A 29 24.63 11.06 -1.88
N LYS A 30 25.58 10.13 -1.77
CA LYS A 30 26.91 10.42 -1.19
C LYS A 30 27.67 11.48 -1.99
N GLU A 31 27.40 11.55 -3.28
CA GLU A 31 27.96 12.52 -4.23
C GLU A 31 27.22 13.87 -4.21
N GLN A 32 26.43 14.14 -3.16
CA GLN A 32 25.66 15.38 -2.99
C GLN A 32 24.66 15.66 -4.12
N ARG A 33 24.15 14.60 -4.77
CA ARG A 33 23.09 14.73 -5.78
C ARG A 33 21.73 14.58 -5.12
N LEU A 34 20.82 15.49 -5.45
CA LEU A 34 19.43 15.45 -5.01
C LEU A 34 18.60 14.61 -5.97
N ILE A 35 17.88 13.62 -5.44
CA ILE A 35 16.86 12.85 -6.15
C ILE A 35 15.53 13.22 -5.53
N ASP A 36 14.81 14.16 -6.14
CA ASP A 36 13.45 14.53 -5.72
C ASP A 36 12.42 13.62 -6.39
N CYS A 37 11.59 12.94 -5.58
CA CYS A 37 10.57 12.01 -6.05
C CYS A 37 9.19 12.66 -6.21
N ARG A 38 9.03 13.96 -5.91
CA ARG A 38 7.74 14.66 -6.07
C ARG A 38 7.36 14.92 -7.51
N HIS A 39 8.38 15.08 -8.36
CA HIS A 39 8.21 15.46 -9.76
C HIS A 39 8.47 14.31 -10.74
N GLN A 40 8.94 13.16 -10.25
CA GLN A 40 9.28 12.01 -11.08
C GLN A 40 9.17 10.70 -10.30
N GLN A 41 8.83 9.65 -11.03
CA GLN A 41 8.84 8.29 -10.52
C GLN A 41 10.28 7.76 -10.52
N VAL A 42 10.71 7.19 -9.40
CA VAL A 42 12.06 6.69 -9.21
C VAL A 42 12.03 5.18 -9.07
N LEU A 43 12.93 4.49 -9.79
CA LEU A 43 13.11 3.06 -9.66
C LEU A 43 13.72 2.71 -8.31
N ILE A 44 13.07 1.81 -7.57
CA ILE A 44 13.59 1.31 -6.31
C ILE A 44 14.85 0.50 -6.59
N SER A 45 15.94 0.83 -5.90
CA SER A 45 17.24 0.17 -6.07
C SER A 45 17.98 0.13 -4.74
N GLU A 46 18.98 -0.76 -4.65
CA GLU A 46 19.81 -0.85 -3.45
C GLU A 46 20.62 0.43 -3.17
N THR A 47 20.84 1.25 -4.21
CA THR A 47 21.53 2.54 -4.07
C THR A 47 20.71 3.53 -3.26
N LEU A 48 19.38 3.55 -3.45
CA LEU A 48 18.50 4.44 -2.69
C LEU A 48 18.48 4.12 -1.19
N LEU A 49 18.60 2.84 -0.82
CA LEU A 49 18.69 2.40 0.58
C LEU A 49 19.91 2.96 1.33
N LYS A 50 20.92 3.45 0.59
CA LYS A 50 22.16 4.03 1.14
C LYS A 50 22.13 5.55 1.16
N CYS A 51 21.08 6.18 0.63
CA CYS A 51 20.96 7.62 0.55
C CYS A 51 20.36 8.19 1.85
N ARG A 52 20.66 9.47 2.13
CA ARG A 52 20.04 10.19 3.24
C ARG A 52 18.67 10.73 2.82
N VAL A 53 17.64 10.52 3.62
CA VAL A 53 16.30 11.11 3.41
C VAL A 53 16.32 12.57 3.88
N LEU A 54 15.80 13.50 3.06
CA LEU A 54 15.84 14.94 3.36
C LEU A 54 14.51 15.52 3.85
N ASN A 55 13.39 14.99 3.38
CA ASN A 55 12.04 15.43 3.72
C ASN A 55 11.18 14.22 4.08
N GLY A 56 10.22 14.45 4.97
CA GLY A 56 9.33 13.41 5.46
C GLY A 56 7.97 13.44 4.80
N ALA A 57 7.39 12.26 4.65
CA ALA A 57 5.99 12.07 4.32
C ALA A 57 5.15 11.95 5.59
N GLU A 58 3.83 11.97 5.45
CA GLU A 58 2.86 11.72 6.50
C GLU A 58 2.42 10.26 6.51
N PHE A 59 2.39 9.63 5.34
CA PHE A 59 2.06 8.21 5.17
C PHE A 59 2.54 7.69 3.83
N ILE A 60 2.58 6.37 3.70
CA ILE A 60 2.96 5.67 2.48
C ILE A 60 1.78 4.82 2.02
N VAL A 61 1.45 4.84 0.73
CA VAL A 61 0.46 3.97 0.11
C VAL A 61 1.16 3.05 -0.89
N VAL A 62 0.96 1.75 -0.74
CA VAL A 62 1.46 0.72 -1.65
C VAL A 62 0.33 0.24 -2.53
N VAL A 63 0.52 0.29 -3.84
CA VAL A 63 -0.45 -0.13 -4.85
C VAL A 63 0.07 -1.37 -5.56
N GLU A 64 -0.76 -2.41 -5.65
CA GLU A 64 -0.37 -3.68 -6.26
C GLU A 64 0.03 -3.54 -7.74
N LYS A 65 -0.91 -3.03 -8.54
CA LYS A 65 -0.83 -3.03 -9.99
C LYS A 65 -0.25 -1.71 -10.49
N ASP A 66 0.69 -1.79 -11.43
CA ASP A 66 1.31 -0.62 -12.08
C ASP A 66 0.24 0.26 -12.75
N ALA A 67 -0.75 -0.33 -13.41
CA ALA A 67 -1.84 0.40 -14.05
C ALA A 67 -2.66 1.23 -13.05
N ALA A 68 -2.95 0.68 -11.87
CA ALA A 68 -3.65 1.41 -10.82
C ALA A 68 -2.77 2.51 -10.22
N PHE A 69 -1.46 2.25 -10.05
CA PHE A 69 -0.49 3.24 -9.60
C PHE A 69 -0.41 4.44 -10.56
N GLN A 70 -0.23 4.21 -11.86
CA GLN A 70 -0.20 5.26 -12.88
C GLN A 70 -1.52 6.02 -12.91
N LYS A 71 -2.65 5.29 -12.94
CA LYS A 71 -3.98 5.90 -12.93
C LYS A 71 -4.21 6.80 -11.73
N MET A 72 -3.78 6.41 -10.52
CA MET A 72 -3.93 7.25 -9.33
C MET A 72 -3.13 8.55 -9.44
N ILE A 73 -1.91 8.50 -10.01
CA ILE A 73 -1.11 9.70 -10.27
C ILE A 73 -1.85 10.61 -11.25
N ASP A 74 -2.33 10.06 -12.38
CA ASP A 74 -3.07 10.79 -13.40
C ASP A 74 -4.39 11.38 -12.86
N ASP A 75 -5.05 10.67 -11.95
CA ASP A 75 -6.28 11.10 -11.28
C ASP A 75 -6.02 12.12 -10.13
N GLY A 76 -4.79 12.64 -10.00
CA GLY A 76 -4.46 13.74 -9.08
C GLY A 76 -4.22 13.30 -7.64
N PHE A 77 -3.68 12.10 -7.40
CA PHE A 77 -3.41 11.59 -6.04
C PHE A 77 -2.60 12.57 -5.19
N PHE A 78 -1.52 13.15 -5.73
CA PHE A 78 -0.67 14.09 -4.99
C PHE A 78 -1.32 15.46 -4.77
N GLU A 79 -2.36 15.82 -5.51
CA GLU A 79 -3.16 17.02 -5.24
C GLU A 79 -4.02 16.82 -3.99
N CYS A 80 -4.57 15.61 -3.83
CA CYS A 80 -5.37 15.25 -2.66
C CYS A 80 -4.50 14.95 -1.44
N PHE A 81 -3.30 14.40 -1.66
CA PHE A 81 -2.40 13.91 -0.61
C PHE A 81 -0.95 14.39 -0.84
N PRO A 82 -0.66 15.70 -0.72
CA PRO A 82 0.65 16.26 -1.05
C PRO A 82 1.78 15.78 -0.14
N GLY A 83 1.46 15.34 1.08
CA GLY A 83 2.42 14.80 2.05
C GLY A 83 2.60 13.28 1.97
N SER A 84 2.18 12.61 0.89
CA SER A 84 2.19 11.14 0.80
C SER A 84 3.28 10.60 -0.11
N ILE A 85 3.66 9.33 0.09
CA ILE A 85 4.48 8.56 -0.83
C ILE A 85 3.62 7.45 -1.43
N LEU A 86 3.67 7.29 -2.74
CA LEU A 86 3.07 6.20 -3.48
C LEU A 86 4.16 5.21 -3.92
N VAL A 87 3.95 3.92 -3.69
CA VAL A 87 4.87 2.85 -4.06
C VAL A 87 4.12 1.78 -4.84
N THR A 88 4.74 1.17 -5.85
CA THR A 88 4.23 -0.06 -6.48
C THR A 88 5.33 -1.10 -6.64
N GLY A 89 4.98 -2.37 -6.45
CA GLY A 89 5.82 -3.52 -6.79
C GLY A 89 5.66 -4.00 -8.23
N ARG A 90 4.71 -3.42 -9.00
CA ARG A 90 4.27 -3.90 -10.31
C ARG A 90 3.81 -5.37 -10.28
N GLY A 91 2.88 -5.66 -9.37
CA GLY A 91 2.48 -7.01 -8.98
C GLY A 91 3.17 -7.42 -7.68
N TYR A 92 3.73 -8.63 -7.65
CA TYR A 92 4.41 -9.12 -6.45
C TYR A 92 5.70 -8.34 -6.19
N PRO A 93 5.88 -7.70 -5.02
CA PRO A 93 7.03 -6.87 -4.76
C PRO A 93 8.30 -7.72 -4.70
N ASP A 94 9.36 -7.25 -5.35
CA ASP A 94 10.68 -7.87 -5.28
C ASP A 94 11.34 -7.67 -3.89
N LEU A 95 12.46 -8.34 -3.65
CA LEU A 95 13.16 -8.25 -2.36
C LEU A 95 13.62 -6.81 -2.06
N CYS A 96 14.01 -6.06 -3.09
CA CYS A 96 14.51 -4.69 -2.95
C CYS A 96 13.37 -3.74 -2.53
N THR A 97 12.21 -3.88 -3.15
CA THR A 97 10.98 -3.15 -2.86
C THR A 97 10.51 -3.43 -1.43
N ARG A 98 10.53 -4.70 -1.01
CA ARG A 98 10.22 -5.06 0.39
C ARG A 98 11.21 -4.45 1.40
N LYS A 99 12.50 -4.43 1.08
CA LYS A 99 13.52 -3.77 1.92
C LYS A 99 13.30 -2.27 1.98
N MET A 100 13.02 -1.63 0.84
CA MET A 100 12.73 -0.21 0.73
C MET A 100 11.52 0.20 1.56
N MET A 101 10.40 -0.52 1.46
CA MET A 101 9.21 -0.21 2.26
C MET A 101 9.48 -0.28 3.76
N ARG A 102 10.17 -1.33 4.24
CA ARG A 102 10.55 -1.42 5.67
C ARG A 102 11.48 -0.29 6.08
N TRP A 103 12.52 -0.05 5.28
CA TRP A 103 13.48 1.00 5.56
C TRP A 103 12.82 2.38 5.61
N LEU A 104 11.90 2.70 4.70
CA LEU A 104 11.15 3.95 4.72
C LEU A 104 10.27 4.08 5.97
N VAL A 105 9.58 3.01 6.37
CA VAL A 105 8.80 3.00 7.61
C VAL A 105 9.70 3.25 8.81
N ASP A 106 10.86 2.60 8.89
CA ASP A 106 11.81 2.79 10.00
C ASP A 106 12.42 4.21 10.01
N GLN A 107 12.71 4.78 8.84
CA GLN A 107 13.29 6.13 8.73
C GLN A 107 12.29 7.25 9.01
N LEU A 108 11.04 7.10 8.54
CA LEU A 108 10.03 8.16 8.61
C LEU A 108 9.09 7.99 9.81
N SER A 109 9.00 6.79 10.39
CA SER A 109 8.03 6.45 11.44
C SER A 109 6.58 6.78 11.06
N VAL A 110 6.24 6.53 9.80
CA VAL A 110 4.91 6.83 9.22
C VAL A 110 4.10 5.56 8.99
N PRO A 111 2.76 5.65 9.01
CA PRO A 111 1.91 4.52 8.66
C PRO A 111 2.07 4.12 7.19
N LEU A 112 2.00 2.80 6.96
CA LEU A 112 2.06 2.19 5.64
C LEU A 112 0.70 1.54 5.32
N TYR A 113 0.09 1.98 4.23
CA TYR A 113 -1.19 1.50 3.74
C TYR A 113 -1.03 0.67 2.48
N GLY A 114 -1.87 -0.35 2.32
CA GLY A 114 -1.90 -1.21 1.15
C GLY A 114 -3.22 -1.13 0.41
N LEU A 115 -3.17 -0.69 -0.85
CA LEU A 115 -4.28 -0.72 -1.80
C LEU A 115 -4.12 -1.95 -2.71
N PHE A 116 -4.78 -3.02 -2.28
CA PHE A 116 -4.75 -4.33 -2.92
C PHE A 116 -6.14 -4.73 -3.41
N ASP A 117 -6.19 -5.67 -4.35
CA ASP A 117 -7.44 -6.32 -4.75
C ASP A 117 -8.08 -7.00 -3.53
N SER A 118 -9.40 -7.23 -3.56
CA SER A 118 -10.09 -8.05 -2.52
C SER A 118 -9.82 -9.52 -2.71
N ASP A 119 -8.54 -9.86 -2.78
CA ASP A 119 -8.09 -11.21 -2.91
C ASP A 119 -7.13 -11.59 -1.77
N PRO A 120 -6.99 -12.89 -1.53
CA PRO A 120 -6.05 -13.40 -0.55
C PRO A 120 -4.59 -12.93 -0.75
N HIS A 121 -4.18 -12.66 -1.98
CA HIS A 121 -2.77 -12.44 -2.26
C HIS A 121 -2.24 -11.11 -1.77
N GLY A 122 -3.04 -10.05 -1.86
CA GLY A 122 -2.58 -8.69 -1.61
C GLY A 122 -1.83 -8.49 -0.29
N GLN A 123 -2.27 -9.13 0.80
CA GLN A 123 -1.76 -8.82 2.14
C GLN A 123 -0.48 -9.57 2.52
N ASP A 124 -0.28 -10.79 2.04
CA ASP A 124 0.82 -11.66 2.50
C ASP A 124 2.20 -11.21 1.95
N CYS A 125 2.19 -10.40 0.90
CA CYS A 125 3.35 -10.22 0.01
C CYS A 125 4.24 -9.02 0.34
N TYR A 126 3.75 -8.03 1.09
CA TYR A 126 4.41 -6.73 1.22
C TYR A 126 5.24 -6.62 2.50
N VAL A 127 4.61 -6.30 3.64
CA VAL A 127 5.27 -6.21 4.95
C VAL A 127 4.24 -6.40 6.07
N LYS A 128 4.67 -6.89 7.25
CA LYS A 128 3.77 -7.13 8.40
C LYS A 128 3.07 -5.86 8.93
N GLN A 129 3.64 -4.69 8.69
CA GLN A 129 3.16 -3.41 9.23
C GLN A 129 2.14 -2.71 8.33
N ILE A 130 1.76 -3.35 7.21
CA ILE A 130 0.87 -2.72 6.23
C ILE A 130 -0.58 -2.79 6.72
N GLN A 131 -1.24 -1.64 6.72
CA GLN A 131 -2.66 -1.54 7.01
C GLN A 131 -3.46 -1.67 5.71
N TRP A 132 -4.45 -2.55 5.69
CA TRP A 132 -5.25 -2.79 4.50
C TRP A 132 -6.24 -1.64 4.25
N LEU A 133 -6.00 -0.89 3.17
CA LEU A 133 -6.84 0.21 2.70
C LEU A 133 -7.64 -0.15 1.43
N GLY A 134 -7.27 -1.27 0.81
CA GLY A 134 -7.94 -1.89 -0.35
C GLY A 134 -9.43 -2.16 -0.14
N PHE A 135 -10.07 -2.61 -1.22
CA PHE A 135 -11.50 -2.91 -1.23
C PHE A 135 -11.83 -3.96 -0.16
N LYS A 136 -12.78 -3.64 0.73
CA LYS A 136 -13.25 -4.58 1.75
C LYS A 136 -14.49 -5.32 1.25
N PRO A 137 -14.51 -6.66 1.33
CA PRO A 137 -15.68 -7.46 1.01
C PRO A 137 -16.99 -6.98 1.66
N SER A 138 -16.93 -6.46 2.89
CA SER A 138 -18.09 -5.87 3.58
C SER A 138 -18.71 -4.66 2.88
N GLU A 139 -17.97 -3.95 2.05
CA GLU A 139 -18.39 -2.71 1.40
C GLU A 139 -19.04 -2.95 0.03
N VAL A 140 -19.09 -4.20 -0.41
CA VAL A 140 -19.52 -4.58 -1.77
C VAL A 140 -20.93 -4.10 -2.13
N HIS A 141 -21.82 -4.02 -1.15
CA HIS A 141 -23.21 -3.58 -1.35
C HIS A 141 -23.36 -2.07 -1.41
N ASN A 142 -22.36 -1.31 -0.93
CA ASN A 142 -22.39 0.15 -0.87
C ASN A 142 -21.81 0.81 -2.13
N LEU A 143 -21.22 0.01 -3.02
CA LEU A 143 -20.57 0.51 -4.23
C LEU A 143 -21.43 0.20 -5.46
N PRO A 144 -21.62 1.17 -6.37
CA PRO A 144 -22.38 0.99 -7.60
C PRO A 144 -21.54 0.24 -8.65
N VAL A 145 -21.09 -0.97 -8.34
CA VAL A 145 -20.30 -1.82 -9.23
C VAL A 145 -21.25 -2.66 -10.09
N ALA A 146 -21.00 -2.70 -11.40
CA ALA A 146 -21.78 -3.50 -12.32
C ALA A 146 -21.63 -5.01 -12.02
N SER A 147 -22.73 -5.77 -12.13
CA SER A 147 -22.77 -7.19 -11.78
C SER A 147 -21.80 -8.07 -12.60
N ASN A 148 -21.41 -7.62 -13.79
CA ASN A 148 -20.44 -8.30 -14.66
C ASN A 148 -18.98 -8.19 -14.18
N GLN A 149 -18.67 -7.27 -13.26
CA GLN A 149 -17.33 -7.12 -12.69
C GLN A 149 -17.06 -8.15 -11.57
N TYR A 150 -18.10 -8.82 -11.07
CA TYR A 150 -18.00 -9.78 -9.98
C TYR A 150 -17.43 -11.11 -10.49
N ILE A 151 -16.27 -11.48 -9.95
CA ILE A 151 -15.57 -12.71 -10.34
C ILE A 151 -15.88 -13.79 -9.30
N LYS A 152 -16.41 -14.93 -9.75
CA LYS A 152 -16.67 -16.07 -8.86
C LYS A 152 -15.37 -16.62 -8.28
N LEU A 153 -15.36 -16.91 -6.98
CA LEU A 153 -14.20 -17.52 -6.32
C LEU A 153 -13.93 -18.93 -6.86
N SER A 154 -12.66 -19.20 -7.15
CA SER A 154 -12.16 -20.51 -7.55
C SER A 154 -11.78 -21.35 -6.32
N ASN A 155 -11.62 -22.67 -6.49
CA ASN A 155 -11.11 -23.55 -5.44
C ASN A 155 -9.73 -23.10 -4.91
N ARG A 156 -8.90 -22.50 -5.78
CA ARG A 156 -7.60 -21.96 -5.39
C ARG A 156 -7.76 -20.76 -4.44
N ASP A 157 -8.78 -19.94 -4.64
CA ASP A 157 -9.06 -18.79 -3.78
C ASP A 157 -9.52 -19.26 -2.40
N PHE A 158 -10.43 -20.24 -2.31
CA PHE A 158 -10.87 -20.81 -1.02
C PHE A 158 -9.72 -21.40 -0.20
N VAL A 159 -8.79 -22.12 -0.85
CA VAL A 159 -7.59 -22.65 -0.18
C VAL A 159 -6.74 -21.51 0.40
N LYS A 160 -6.60 -20.40 -0.32
CA LYS A 160 -5.82 -19.24 0.13
C LYS A 160 -6.52 -18.46 1.23
N ILE A 161 -7.82 -18.20 1.10
CA ILE A 161 -8.65 -17.59 2.16
C ILE A 161 -8.46 -18.35 3.47
N ARG A 162 -8.52 -19.69 3.42
CA ARG A 162 -8.32 -20.53 4.61
C ARG A 162 -6.92 -20.38 5.22
N LYS A 163 -5.87 -20.27 4.40
CA LYS A 163 -4.49 -20.09 4.87
C LYS A 163 -4.32 -18.72 5.55
N LEU A 164 -4.78 -17.65 4.91
CA LEU A 164 -4.68 -16.29 5.45
C LEU A 164 -5.50 -16.10 6.69
N ARG A 165 -6.71 -16.67 6.73
CA ARG A 165 -7.57 -16.60 7.91
C ARG A 165 -6.85 -17.18 9.14
N ARG A 166 -6.17 -18.32 8.99
CA ARG A 166 -5.36 -18.91 10.07
C ARG A 166 -4.21 -18.00 10.49
N ARG A 167 -3.53 -17.37 9.53
CA ARG A 167 -2.46 -16.40 9.82
C ARG A 167 -3.01 -15.17 10.56
N ALA A 168 -4.06 -14.55 10.05
CA ALA A 168 -4.69 -13.37 10.63
C ALA A 168 -5.17 -13.67 12.07
N GLN A 169 -5.74 -14.86 12.30
CA GLN A 169 -6.06 -15.34 13.65
C GLN A 169 -4.82 -15.44 14.55
N ALA A 170 -3.72 -16.00 14.05
CA ALA A 170 -2.47 -16.11 14.81
C ALA A 170 -1.82 -14.75 15.10
N LEU A 171 -2.05 -13.74 14.25
CA LEU A 171 -1.57 -12.37 14.42
C LEU A 171 -2.55 -11.47 15.20
N GLY A 172 -3.74 -11.97 15.56
CA GLY A 172 -4.76 -11.19 16.26
C GLY A 172 -5.49 -10.16 15.39
N GLU A 173 -5.38 -10.25 14.06
CA GLU A 173 -5.97 -9.32 13.10
C GLU A 173 -7.46 -9.61 12.86
N GLN A 174 -8.30 -9.40 13.88
CA GLN A 174 -9.73 -9.78 13.84
C GLN A 174 -10.49 -9.10 12.68
N ASN A 175 -10.15 -7.86 12.35
CA ASN A 175 -10.76 -7.15 11.22
C ASN A 175 -10.54 -7.89 9.90
N VAL A 176 -9.33 -8.40 9.67
CA VAL A 176 -9.00 -9.17 8.46
C VAL A 176 -9.76 -10.51 8.45
N VAL A 177 -9.86 -11.18 9.60
CA VAL A 177 -10.61 -12.44 9.73
C VAL A 177 -12.08 -12.26 9.35
N VAL A 178 -12.72 -11.20 9.84
CA VAL A 178 -14.12 -10.88 9.52
C VAL A 178 -14.30 -10.65 8.02
N GLU A 179 -13.45 -9.83 7.41
CA GLU A 179 -13.52 -9.56 5.96
C GLU A 179 -13.30 -10.83 5.11
N LEU A 180 -12.39 -11.71 5.53
CA LEU A 180 -12.15 -13.00 4.85
C LEU A 180 -13.35 -13.95 4.98
N ASP A 181 -14.04 -13.95 6.13
CA ASP A 181 -15.25 -14.74 6.35
C ASP A 181 -16.43 -14.21 5.51
N ILE A 182 -16.54 -12.88 5.36
CA ILE A 182 -17.50 -12.23 4.45
C ILE A 182 -17.18 -12.60 2.99
N LEU A 183 -15.92 -12.49 2.57
CA LEU A 183 -15.50 -12.86 1.20
C LEU A 183 -15.85 -14.31 0.87
N CYS A 184 -15.60 -15.22 1.82
CA CYS A 184 -15.94 -16.63 1.69
C CYS A 184 -17.45 -16.85 1.53
N SER A 185 -18.26 -16.08 2.27
CA SER A 185 -19.72 -16.14 2.24
C SER A 185 -20.30 -15.57 0.94
N LEU A 186 -19.73 -14.47 0.43
CA LEU A 186 -20.13 -13.84 -0.83
C LEU A 186 -19.84 -14.71 -2.06
N ARG A 187 -18.80 -15.57 -1.99
CA ARG A 187 -18.35 -16.44 -3.09
C ARG A 187 -17.98 -15.70 -4.39
N SER A 188 -17.81 -14.39 -4.32
CA SER A 188 -17.36 -13.52 -5.41
C SER A 188 -16.33 -12.53 -4.90
N LYS A 189 -15.40 -12.14 -5.77
CA LYS A 189 -14.40 -11.09 -5.54
C LYS A 189 -14.51 -9.99 -6.59
N LEU A 190 -13.93 -8.84 -6.28
CA LEU A 190 -13.75 -7.72 -7.19
C LEU A 190 -12.27 -7.35 -7.27
N GLU A 191 -11.85 -6.93 -8.45
CA GLU A 191 -10.53 -6.34 -8.67
C GLU A 191 -10.59 -4.82 -8.49
N LEU A 192 -9.45 -4.19 -8.20
CA LEU A 192 -9.36 -2.74 -8.03
C LEU A 192 -9.75 -1.96 -9.31
N GLU A 193 -9.61 -2.60 -10.48
CA GLU A 193 -10.09 -2.05 -11.77
C GLU A 193 -11.61 -1.87 -11.80
N ALA A 194 -12.38 -2.67 -11.06
CA ALA A 194 -13.83 -2.49 -10.96
C ALA A 194 -14.16 -1.14 -10.33
N LEU A 195 -13.39 -0.68 -9.32
CA LEU A 195 -13.56 0.65 -8.73
C LEU A 195 -13.18 1.77 -9.71
N SER A 196 -12.13 1.53 -10.51
CA SER A 196 -11.71 2.46 -11.55
C SER A 196 -12.78 2.67 -12.63
N SER A 197 -13.66 1.68 -12.82
CA SER A 197 -14.73 1.73 -13.83
C SER A 197 -15.97 2.53 -13.39
N ILE A 198 -16.13 2.81 -12.09
CA ILE A 198 -17.34 3.47 -11.55
C ILE A 198 -17.44 4.91 -12.05
N ALA A 199 -16.38 5.69 -11.87
CA ALA A 199 -16.30 7.08 -12.28
C ALA A 199 -14.84 7.53 -12.41
N PRO A 200 -14.55 8.60 -13.18
CA PRO A 200 -13.23 9.24 -13.17
C PRO A 200 -12.81 9.62 -11.75
N GLN A 201 -11.53 9.42 -11.40
CA GLN A 201 -10.96 9.78 -10.10
C GLN A 201 -11.63 9.11 -8.88
N PHE A 202 -12.47 8.09 -9.07
CA PHE A 202 -13.24 7.46 -8.00
C PHE A 202 -12.35 6.90 -6.88
N ILE A 203 -11.27 6.19 -7.24
CA ILE A 203 -10.33 5.63 -6.26
C ILE A 203 -9.74 6.74 -5.39
N VAL A 204 -9.27 7.83 -5.98
CA VAL A 204 -8.60 8.90 -5.25
C VAL A 204 -9.60 9.71 -4.42
N ARG A 205 -10.62 10.29 -5.07
CA ARG A 205 -11.50 11.30 -4.46
C ARG A 205 -12.66 10.73 -3.67
N MET A 206 -13.24 9.62 -4.12
CA MET A 206 -14.44 9.05 -3.49
C MET A 206 -14.09 7.93 -2.53
N TYR A 207 -13.08 7.13 -2.84
CA TYR A 207 -12.72 5.95 -2.06
C TYR A 207 -11.63 6.24 -1.02
N LEU A 208 -10.49 6.78 -1.43
CA LEU A 208 -9.35 7.00 -0.54
C LEU A 208 -9.51 8.23 0.35
N LEU A 209 -9.96 9.35 -0.22
CA LEU A 209 -10.03 10.62 0.50
C LEU A 209 -10.82 10.52 1.82
N PRO A 210 -12.03 9.93 1.88
CA PRO A 210 -12.75 9.81 3.16
C PRO A 210 -12.03 8.92 4.18
N ARG A 211 -11.28 7.91 3.75
CA ARG A 211 -10.59 6.96 4.65
C ARG A 211 -9.27 7.49 5.20
N LEU A 212 -8.61 8.35 4.43
CA LEU A 212 -7.33 8.93 4.81
C LEU A 212 -7.47 10.30 5.48
N LYS A 213 -8.67 10.90 5.51
CA LYS A 213 -8.95 12.15 6.23
C LYS A 213 -8.55 12.06 7.70
N ASP A 214 -8.96 11.01 8.40
CA ASP A 214 -8.64 10.84 9.83
C ASP A 214 -7.13 10.72 10.06
N VAL A 215 -6.41 10.10 9.12
CA VAL A 215 -4.94 10.00 9.14
C VAL A 215 -4.31 11.38 8.98
N LEU A 216 -4.78 12.17 8.02
CA LEU A 216 -4.32 13.55 7.79
C LEU A 216 -4.58 14.45 9.01
N GLU A 217 -5.73 14.31 9.67
CA GLU A 217 -6.11 15.12 10.84
C GLU A 217 -5.37 14.71 12.12
N SER A 218 -5.17 13.41 12.34
CA SER A 218 -4.44 12.89 13.50
C SER A 218 -2.97 13.30 13.51
N HIS A 219 -2.30 13.33 12.35
CA HIS A 219 -0.88 13.70 12.26
C HIS A 219 -0.65 15.22 12.31
N ARG A 220 -1.62 16.03 11.86
CA ARG A 220 -1.57 17.50 12.02
C ARG A 220 -1.62 17.93 13.49
N THR A 221 -2.45 17.25 14.29
CA THR A 221 -2.58 17.56 15.72
C THR A 221 -1.30 17.23 16.50
N ILE A 222 -0.60 16.15 16.13
CA ILE A 222 0.68 15.75 16.75
C ILE A 222 1.80 16.74 16.38
N LYS A 223 1.92 17.14 15.11
CA LYS A 223 2.95 18.10 14.68
C LYS A 223 2.81 19.47 15.37
N LEU A 224 1.59 19.99 15.52
CA LEU A 224 1.35 21.26 16.24
C LEU A 224 1.69 21.20 17.73
N SER A 225 1.73 20.01 18.35
CA SER A 225 2.09 19.85 19.77
C SER A 225 3.59 19.69 20.02
N THR A 226 4.40 19.59 18.96
CA THR A 226 5.84 19.30 19.03
C THR A 226 6.75 20.40 18.48
N GLU A 227 6.19 21.52 18.01
CA GLU A 227 7.00 22.70 17.68
C GLU A 227 7.36 23.42 19.00
N PRO A 228 8.64 23.51 19.40
CA PRO A 228 9.01 24.42 20.46
C PRO A 228 8.78 25.84 19.95
N GLU A 229 8.12 26.67 20.77
CA GLU A 229 8.08 28.11 20.56
C GLU A 229 9.55 28.60 20.49
N GLU A 230 10.04 28.88 19.28
CA GLU A 230 11.24 29.72 19.11
C GLU A 230 10.82 31.14 19.52
N GLU A 231 10.95 31.43 20.81
CA GLU A 231 10.91 32.79 21.33
C GLU A 231 12.13 33.57 20.80
N THR A 232 11.79 34.69 20.18
CA THR A 232 12.61 35.82 19.69
C THR A 232 13.57 36.42 20.71
#